data_AF-A0A7M7NC31-F1
#
_entry.id   AF-A0A7M7NC31-F1
#
_cell.length_a   1.000
_cell.length_b   1.000
_cell.length_c   1.000
_cell.angle_alpha   90.00
_cell.angle_beta   90.00
_cell.angle_gamma   90.00
#
_symmetry.space_group_name_H-M   'P 1'
#
loop_
_entity.id
_entity.type
_entity.pdbx_description
1 polymer ?
#
loop_
_entity_poly.entity_id
_entity_poly.type
_entity_poly.pdbx_seq_one_letter_code
_entity_poly.pdbx_strand_id
1 'polypeptide(L)'
;MEEDDFERSALTKEKKPTGWTNQHVLALTLVVVACVATICTTLTFFLHPDYAGIDGVNPFEPAPTEASVEERINCIPDKDVENAEELCSDRGCVWRPTIVDGAPWCFFPTGHGTYRLVKEEEHTWGTRLTLERETYIASFFNQDIQTLSLDIEFQSQTRLHFKFYDASESRFEVPIPLLPRPAEAARVTDYTITYTTRPFTLEITRKSTGEVLWDTSIGALIFEDQFLSISTRLPSSNLYGFGESEHRSFRHDMNWRTWGLFARDQPPGDAINLYSVHPFYMNVEYDGNTHGVLLFNLNAQDFTVQPTPALTYRTVGGVLDFYMFLGPTPDQVIQQYTELIGRPMLPAYWALGYHLSRYGYDNLTNLQDVVAGMREYDIPHDAQYSDIDYMDHNLDFTLDEENFGGLGEFVESLKPDGTRYIIMLAS
;
A
#
# COMPACT_ATOMS: atom_id res chain seq x y z
N MET A 1 28.05 25.13 103.46
CA MET A 1 27.45 26.45 103.22
C MET A 1 26.05 26.13 102.72
N GLU A 2 25.08 26.28 103.62
CA GLU A 2 23.60 26.20 103.52
C GLU A 2 23.00 24.85 103.03
N GLU A 3 22.36 24.06 103.91
CA GLU A 3 20.96 24.17 104.46
C GLU A 3 19.92 23.63 103.45
N ASP A 4 19.34 22.45 103.69
CA ASP A 4 18.00 22.22 104.32
C ASP A 4 16.88 22.28 103.25
N ASP A 5 15.77 21.53 103.23
CA ASP A 5 15.19 20.50 104.10
C ASP A 5 13.98 19.86 103.36
N PHE A 6 13.54 18.69 103.86
CA PHE A 6 12.16 18.20 104.02
C PHE A 6 11.11 17.95 102.87
N GLU A 7 10.84 16.64 102.71
CA GLU A 7 9.54 15.90 102.79
C GLU A 7 8.27 16.11 101.90
N ARG A 8 7.76 14.91 101.51
CA ARG A 8 6.36 14.37 101.49
C ARG A 8 5.47 14.43 100.24
N SER A 9 5.39 13.25 99.59
CA SER A 9 4.21 12.39 99.34
C SER A 9 2.82 13.01 99.14
N ALA A 10 2.22 12.76 97.96
CA ALA A 10 0.80 12.41 97.84
C ALA A 10 0.53 11.56 96.58
N LEU A 11 0.02 10.35 96.81
CA LEU A 11 -0.48 9.39 95.82
C LEU A 11 -1.62 9.97 94.97
N THR A 12 -1.49 9.92 93.65
CA THR A 12 -2.60 10.14 92.71
C THR A 12 -3.28 8.82 92.34
N LYS A 13 -4.59 8.79 92.59
CA LYS A 13 -5.56 7.71 92.44
C LYS A 13 -5.57 7.02 91.07
N GLU A 14 -5.69 5.70 91.11
CA GLU A 14 -6.12 4.84 90.00
C GLU A 14 -7.48 5.30 89.42
N LYS A 15 -7.54 5.50 88.10
CA LYS A 15 -8.79 5.67 87.35
C LYS A 15 -9.34 4.30 86.96
N LYS A 16 -10.53 3.96 87.47
CA LYS A 16 -11.36 2.84 86.99
C LYS A 16 -11.79 3.05 85.53
N PRO A 17 -11.96 1.99 84.73
CA PRO A 17 -12.41 2.10 83.35
C PRO A 17 -13.89 2.54 83.32
N THR A 18 -14.16 3.65 82.65
CA THR A 18 -15.50 4.16 82.37
C THR A 18 -16.19 3.24 81.36
N GLY A 19 -17.36 2.71 81.76
CA GLY A 19 -18.21 1.87 80.91
C GLY A 19 -18.62 2.57 79.62
N TRP A 20 -18.86 1.76 78.59
CA TRP A 20 -19.22 2.20 77.25
C TRP A 20 -20.51 3.04 77.29
N THR A 21 -20.43 4.28 76.81
CA THR A 21 -21.62 5.12 76.58
C THR A 21 -22.40 4.63 75.35
N ASN A 22 -23.71 4.93 75.30
CA ASN A 22 -24.58 4.54 74.18
C ASN A 22 -24.06 4.96 72.79
N GLN A 23 -23.25 6.03 72.71
CA GLN A 23 -22.57 6.44 71.47
C GLN A 23 -21.47 5.47 71.02
N HIS A 24 -20.73 4.86 71.96
CA HIS A 24 -19.74 3.83 71.63
C HIS A 24 -20.40 2.55 71.13
N VAL A 25 -21.54 2.17 71.72
CA VAL A 25 -22.33 1.03 71.26
C VAL A 25 -22.87 1.30 69.85
N LEU A 26 -23.42 2.50 69.59
CA LEU A 26 -23.93 2.85 68.26
C LEU A 26 -22.82 2.85 67.19
N ALA A 27 -21.65 3.41 67.52
CA ALA A 27 -20.50 3.44 66.61
C ALA A 27 -19.99 2.02 66.31
N LEU A 28 -19.87 1.16 67.33
CA LEU A 28 -19.45 -0.22 67.12
C LEU A 28 -20.49 -1.00 66.30
N THR A 29 -21.78 -0.75 66.53
CA THR A 29 -22.86 -1.40 65.77
C THR A 29 -22.82 -0.98 64.30
N LEU A 30 -22.60 0.30 64.02
CA LEU A 30 -22.44 0.81 62.64
C LEU A 30 -21.20 0.24 61.94
N VAL A 31 -20.08 0.11 62.66
CA VAL A 31 -18.86 -0.52 62.12
C VAL A 31 -19.08 -2.00 61.83
N VAL A 32 -19.75 -2.73 62.73
CA VAL A 32 -20.06 -4.15 62.52
C VAL A 32 -21.04 -4.32 61.35
N VAL A 33 -22.07 -3.48 61.24
CA VAL A 33 -23.01 -3.52 60.11
C VAL A 33 -22.30 -3.20 58.79
N ALA A 34 -21.40 -2.22 58.77
CA ALA A 34 -20.59 -1.91 57.61
C ALA A 34 -19.68 -3.09 57.23
N CYS A 35 -18.97 -3.69 58.19
CA CYS A 35 -18.12 -4.86 57.94
C CYS A 35 -18.92 -6.05 57.42
N VAL A 36 -20.08 -6.34 58.01
CA VAL A 36 -20.96 -7.43 57.55
C VAL A 36 -21.52 -7.14 56.16
N ALA A 37 -21.90 -5.89 55.87
CA ALA A 37 -22.35 -5.51 54.53
C ALA A 37 -21.25 -5.69 53.48
N THR A 38 -20.01 -5.29 53.76
CA THR A 38 -18.87 -5.46 52.85
C THR A 38 -18.50 -6.93 52.66
N ILE A 39 -18.53 -7.72 53.73
CA ILE A 39 -18.27 -9.16 53.66
C ILE A 39 -19.38 -9.86 52.87
N CYS A 40 -20.64 -9.51 53.09
CA CYS A 40 -21.76 -10.08 52.35
C CYS A 40 -21.74 -9.69 50.87
N THR A 41 -21.41 -8.44 50.50
CA THR A 41 -21.33 -8.04 49.09
C THR A 41 -20.15 -8.65 48.36
N THR A 42 -18.99 -8.78 49.02
CA THR A 42 -17.85 -9.50 48.44
C THR A 42 -18.15 -11.00 48.28
N LEU A 43 -18.73 -11.66 49.29
CA LEU A 43 -19.13 -13.06 49.17
C LEU A 43 -20.21 -13.29 48.12
N THR A 44 -21.23 -12.43 47.99
CA THR A 44 -22.23 -12.57 46.91
C THR A 44 -21.66 -12.27 45.54
N PHE A 45 -20.68 -11.37 45.41
CA PHE A 45 -19.98 -11.12 44.16
C PHE A 45 -19.11 -12.31 43.73
N PHE A 46 -18.34 -12.90 44.65
CA PHE A 46 -17.42 -14.01 44.35
C PHE A 46 -18.05 -15.40 44.36
N LEU A 47 -19.22 -15.58 44.98
CA LEU A 47 -19.98 -16.83 44.98
C LEU A 47 -21.21 -16.78 44.06
N HIS A 48 -21.38 -15.72 43.26
CA HIS A 48 -22.41 -15.69 42.24
C HIS A 48 -22.14 -16.81 41.23
N PRO A 49 -23.13 -17.64 40.86
CA PRO A 49 -22.94 -18.78 39.97
C PRO A 49 -22.39 -18.42 38.58
N ASP A 50 -22.47 -17.15 38.16
CA ASP A 50 -21.87 -16.65 36.92
C ASP A 50 -20.33 -16.54 36.96
N TYR A 51 -19.70 -16.55 38.14
CA TYR A 51 -18.23 -16.50 38.31
C TYR A 51 -17.59 -17.88 38.53
N ALA A 52 -18.38 -18.90 38.84
CA ALA A 52 -17.88 -20.24 39.16
C ALA A 52 -17.83 -21.19 37.95
N GLY A 53 -17.88 -20.67 36.73
CA GLY A 53 -17.94 -21.53 35.54
C GLY A 53 -17.52 -20.84 34.25
N ILE A 54 -16.25 -20.46 34.11
CA ILE A 54 -15.57 -20.40 32.82
C ILE A 54 -14.11 -20.84 33.05
N ASP A 55 -13.79 -22.07 32.66
CA ASP A 55 -12.40 -22.49 32.50
C ASP A 55 -11.73 -21.61 31.43
N GLY A 56 -10.65 -20.91 31.79
CA GLY A 56 -9.61 -20.55 30.84
C GLY A 56 -9.59 -19.15 30.21
N VAL A 57 -10.15 -18.10 30.82
CA VAL A 57 -9.94 -16.71 30.32
C VAL A 57 -9.27 -15.85 31.38
N ASN A 58 -8.07 -15.34 31.05
CA ASN A 58 -7.30 -14.41 31.87
C ASN A 58 -7.93 -13.00 31.78
N PRO A 59 -8.43 -12.40 32.87
CA PRO A 59 -9.18 -11.13 32.81
C PRO A 59 -8.32 -9.87 32.54
N PHE A 60 -7.04 -10.04 32.21
CA PHE A 60 -6.12 -8.96 31.82
C PHE A 60 -5.68 -8.99 30.35
N GLU A 61 -6.23 -9.88 29.53
CA GLU A 61 -6.09 -9.79 28.08
C GLU A 61 -7.19 -8.87 27.53
N PRO A 62 -6.86 -7.73 26.88
CA PRO A 62 -7.88 -7.00 26.16
C PRO A 62 -8.45 -7.93 25.09
N ALA A 63 -9.78 -8.06 25.05
CA ALA A 63 -10.45 -8.74 23.95
C ALA A 63 -9.93 -8.18 22.62
N PRO A 64 -9.62 -9.01 21.61
CA PRO A 64 -9.11 -8.50 20.34
C PRO A 64 -10.11 -7.49 19.81
N THR A 65 -9.69 -6.23 19.69
CA THR A 65 -10.45 -5.18 19.02
C THR A 65 -10.60 -5.61 17.56
N GLU A 66 -11.78 -6.14 17.22
CA GLU A 66 -12.10 -6.58 15.87
C GLU A 66 -11.93 -5.42 14.88
N ALA A 67 -11.22 -5.66 13.77
CA ALA A 67 -11.07 -4.67 12.70
C ALA A 67 -12.45 -4.28 12.14
N SER A 68 -12.65 -2.99 11.84
CA SER A 68 -13.87 -2.56 11.15
C SER A 68 -13.95 -3.21 9.77
N VAL A 69 -15.15 -3.29 9.18
CA VAL A 69 -15.34 -3.94 7.86
C VAL A 69 -14.45 -3.28 6.81
N GLU A 70 -14.30 -1.97 6.89
CA GLU A 70 -13.49 -1.14 6.00
C GLU A 70 -12.00 -1.46 6.08
N GLU A 71 -11.48 -1.85 7.26
CA GLU A 71 -10.07 -2.17 7.49
C GLU A 71 -9.69 -3.62 7.16
N ARG A 72 -10.65 -4.46 6.77
CA ARG A 72 -10.39 -5.87 6.48
C ARG A 72 -9.51 -6.04 5.24
N ILE A 73 -8.30 -6.55 5.44
CA ILE A 73 -7.44 -6.99 4.33
C ILE A 73 -7.82 -8.42 3.94
N ASN A 74 -8.17 -8.64 2.67
CA ASN A 74 -8.61 -9.94 2.17
C ASN A 74 -7.52 -11.02 2.32
N CYS A 75 -7.84 -12.11 3.02
CA CYS A 75 -6.95 -13.25 3.23
C CYS A 75 -7.13 -14.37 2.19
N ILE A 76 -8.17 -14.28 1.35
CA ILE A 76 -8.40 -15.18 0.20
C ILE A 76 -8.47 -14.32 -1.07
N PRO A 77 -7.32 -13.84 -1.57
CA PRO A 77 -7.25 -13.12 -2.84
C PRO A 77 -7.45 -14.03 -4.07
N ASP A 78 -7.47 -15.34 -3.86
CA ASP A 78 -7.64 -16.40 -4.83
C ASP A 78 -8.96 -16.28 -5.60
N LYS A 79 -8.96 -16.74 -6.86
CA LYS A 79 -10.18 -16.87 -7.66
C LYS A 79 -10.72 -18.30 -7.57
N ASP A 80 -12.05 -18.41 -7.69
CA ASP A 80 -12.77 -19.69 -7.83
C ASP A 80 -12.54 -20.70 -6.68
N VAL A 81 -12.48 -20.20 -5.44
CA VAL A 81 -12.30 -21.05 -4.25
C VAL A 81 -13.59 -21.79 -3.88
N GLU A 82 -13.56 -23.11 -4.02
CA GLU A 82 -14.53 -24.00 -3.37
C GLU A 82 -14.24 -24.06 -1.85
N ASN A 83 -15.28 -23.98 -1.01
CA ASN A 83 -15.17 -23.99 0.48
C ASN A 83 -14.31 -22.87 1.11
N ALA A 84 -14.53 -21.62 0.70
CA ALA A 84 -13.77 -20.46 1.19
C ALA A 84 -13.71 -20.30 2.73
N GLU A 85 -14.73 -20.75 3.47
CA GLU A 85 -14.72 -20.69 4.96
C GLU A 85 -13.69 -21.64 5.59
N GLU A 86 -13.54 -22.84 5.01
CA GLU A 86 -12.55 -23.83 5.44
C GLU A 86 -11.14 -23.33 5.12
N LEU A 87 -10.91 -22.86 3.89
CA LEU A 87 -9.63 -22.26 3.49
C LEU A 87 -9.25 -21.06 4.37
N CYS A 88 -10.23 -20.25 4.77
CA CYS A 88 -10.00 -19.12 5.67
C CYS A 88 -9.44 -19.58 7.01
N SER A 89 -10.03 -20.64 7.55
CA SER A 89 -9.62 -21.24 8.82
C SER A 89 -8.24 -21.89 8.71
N ASP A 90 -7.96 -22.58 7.61
CA ASP A 90 -6.67 -23.22 7.34
C ASP A 90 -5.53 -22.21 7.22
N ARG A 91 -5.81 -21.01 6.68
CA ARG A 91 -4.87 -19.88 6.63
C ARG A 91 -4.72 -19.14 7.96
N GLY A 92 -5.45 -19.54 9.00
CA GLY A 92 -5.44 -18.87 10.31
C GLY A 92 -6.06 -17.47 10.28
N CYS A 93 -6.99 -17.24 9.35
CA CYS A 93 -7.69 -15.98 9.16
C CYS A 93 -9.07 -15.99 9.81
N VAL A 94 -9.73 -14.82 9.81
CA VAL A 94 -11.04 -14.64 10.44
C VAL A 94 -12.14 -14.65 9.38
N TRP A 95 -13.10 -15.56 9.54
CA TRP A 95 -14.31 -15.61 8.72
C TRP A 95 -15.48 -14.90 9.40
N ARG A 96 -15.94 -13.79 8.81
CA ARG A 96 -17.14 -13.06 9.22
C ARG A 96 -17.88 -12.51 7.99
N PRO A 97 -19.03 -13.07 7.62
CA PRO A 97 -19.86 -12.51 6.55
C PRO A 97 -20.23 -11.04 6.78
N THR A 98 -20.37 -10.29 5.69
CA THR A 98 -20.80 -8.89 5.70
C THR A 98 -21.73 -8.60 4.52
N ILE A 99 -22.57 -7.57 4.68
CA ILE A 99 -23.47 -7.07 3.63
C ILE A 99 -22.86 -5.94 2.80
N VAL A 100 -21.68 -5.45 3.19
CA VAL A 100 -20.96 -4.40 2.45
C VAL A 100 -20.40 -5.03 1.18
N ASP A 101 -20.83 -4.51 0.03
CA ASP A 101 -20.41 -5.00 -1.27
C ASP A 101 -18.88 -4.86 -1.46
N GLY A 102 -18.25 -5.89 -2.00
CA GLY A 102 -16.80 -5.99 -2.19
C GLY A 102 -15.95 -6.24 -0.93
N ALA A 103 -16.49 -6.03 0.28
CA ALA A 103 -15.74 -6.26 1.51
C ALA A 103 -15.51 -7.77 1.78
N PRO A 104 -14.30 -8.18 2.19
CA PRO A 104 -13.98 -9.59 2.33
C PRO A 104 -14.64 -10.21 3.57
N TRP A 105 -15.14 -11.44 3.38
CA TRP A 105 -15.65 -12.27 4.47
C TRP A 105 -14.49 -12.94 5.23
N CYS A 106 -13.44 -13.34 4.52
CA CYS A 106 -12.19 -13.85 5.10
C CYS A 106 -11.12 -12.76 5.12
N PHE A 107 -10.60 -12.42 6.29
CA PHE A 107 -9.62 -11.35 6.43
C PHE A 107 -8.55 -11.66 7.48
N PHE A 108 -7.42 -10.97 7.39
CA PHE A 108 -6.34 -11.10 8.36
C PHE A 108 -6.77 -10.60 9.76
N PRO A 109 -6.42 -11.32 10.84
CA PRO A 109 -6.65 -10.83 12.19
C PRO A 109 -5.97 -9.48 12.46
N THR A 110 -6.52 -8.66 13.36
CA THR A 110 -5.85 -7.43 13.82
C THR A 110 -4.48 -7.75 14.41
N GLY A 111 -3.43 -7.03 13.97
CA GLY A 111 -2.06 -7.28 14.42
C GLY A 111 -1.44 -8.57 13.85
N HIS A 112 -2.04 -9.16 12.82
CA HIS A 112 -1.43 -10.26 12.09
C HIS A 112 -0.18 -9.77 11.36
N GLY A 113 0.94 -10.46 11.56
CA GLY A 113 2.14 -10.22 10.78
C GLY A 113 3.07 -11.42 10.78
N THR A 114 3.70 -11.59 9.63
CA THR A 114 4.39 -12.79 9.14
C THR A 114 5.89 -12.74 9.29
N TYR A 115 6.44 -11.57 9.58
CA TYR A 115 7.87 -11.36 9.77
C TYR A 115 8.13 -10.61 11.07
N ARG A 116 9.32 -10.80 11.63
CA ARG A 116 9.87 -10.01 12.73
C ARG A 116 11.24 -9.48 12.39
N LEU A 117 11.57 -8.30 12.91
CA LEU A 117 12.91 -7.73 12.81
C LEU A 117 13.88 -8.49 13.72
N VAL A 118 15.05 -8.86 13.18
CA VAL A 118 16.08 -9.60 13.93
C VAL A 118 17.43 -8.91 13.96
N LYS A 119 17.70 -8.05 12.98
CA LYS A 119 18.98 -7.35 12.86
C LYS A 119 18.78 -6.02 12.14
N GLU A 120 19.53 -5.03 12.58
CA GLU A 120 19.61 -3.70 11.98
C GLU A 120 21.09 -3.36 11.75
N GLU A 121 21.39 -2.86 10.54
CA GLU A 121 22.74 -2.51 10.11
C GLU A 121 22.75 -1.13 9.45
N GLU A 122 23.60 -0.25 9.94
CA GLU A 122 23.81 1.07 9.37
C GLU A 122 24.82 1.01 8.21
N HIS A 123 24.47 1.68 7.12
CA HIS A 123 25.28 1.81 5.92
C HIS A 123 25.41 3.28 5.53
N THR A 124 26.37 3.61 4.65
CA THR A 124 26.56 5.00 4.21
C THR A 124 25.35 5.56 3.47
N TRP A 125 24.54 4.70 2.84
CA TRP A 125 23.35 5.06 2.05
C TRP A 125 22.04 4.99 2.84
N GLY A 126 22.05 4.45 4.06
CA GLY A 126 20.86 4.25 4.89
C GLY A 126 20.98 3.02 5.77
N THR A 127 19.89 2.27 5.93
CA THR A 127 19.82 1.18 6.90
C THR A 127 19.36 -0.10 6.22
N ARG A 128 19.96 -1.23 6.62
CA ARG A 128 19.52 -2.57 6.23
C ARG A 128 18.91 -3.28 7.44
N LEU A 129 17.70 -3.78 7.26
CA LEU A 129 16.99 -4.59 8.24
C LEU A 129 16.95 -6.04 7.78
N THR A 130 17.23 -6.98 8.67
CA THR A 130 16.99 -8.42 8.43
C THR A 130 15.71 -8.84 9.12
N LEU A 131 14.79 -9.43 8.37
CA LEU A 131 13.50 -9.91 8.85
C LEU A 131 13.46 -11.43 8.77
N GLU A 132 12.97 -12.09 9.80
CA GLU A 132 12.74 -13.54 9.83
C GLU A 132 11.25 -13.86 9.87
N ARG A 133 10.84 -14.85 9.08
CA ARG A 133 9.46 -15.30 9.02
C ARG A 133 9.02 -15.97 10.33
N GLU A 134 7.79 -15.70 10.76
CA GLU A 134 7.12 -16.41 11.84
C GLU A 134 6.61 -17.77 11.35
N THR A 135 7.34 -18.84 11.66
CA THR A 135 7.06 -20.19 11.14
C THR A 135 5.75 -20.82 11.64
N TYR A 136 5.13 -20.25 12.68
CA TYR A 136 3.82 -20.71 13.16
C TYR A 136 2.66 -20.22 12.28
N ILE A 137 2.92 -19.27 11.37
CA ILE A 137 1.92 -18.78 10.42
C ILE A 137 1.92 -19.69 9.19
N ALA A 138 0.74 -20.17 8.81
CA ALA A 138 0.56 -21.02 7.65
C ALA A 138 1.05 -20.35 6.36
N SER A 139 1.47 -21.16 5.41
CA SER A 139 1.80 -20.68 4.05
C SER A 139 0.52 -20.45 3.27
N PHE A 140 0.53 -19.50 2.32
CA PHE A 140 -0.62 -19.17 1.49
C PHE A 140 -0.60 -19.97 0.19
N PHE A 141 0.50 -19.87 -0.57
CA PHE A 141 0.70 -20.55 -1.85
C PHE A 141 1.95 -21.44 -1.89
N ASN A 142 2.63 -21.63 -0.74
CA ASN A 142 3.88 -22.38 -0.52
C ASN A 142 5.16 -21.62 -0.92
N GLN A 143 6.31 -22.17 -0.51
CA GLN A 143 7.65 -21.60 -0.79
C GLN A 143 7.87 -20.21 -0.19
N ASP A 144 7.59 -20.10 1.11
CA ASP A 144 7.88 -18.89 1.87
C ASP A 144 9.39 -18.61 1.96
N ILE A 145 9.74 -17.33 1.76
CA ILE A 145 11.10 -16.86 1.97
C ILE A 145 11.34 -16.70 3.47
N GLN A 146 12.31 -17.41 4.03
CA GLN A 146 12.49 -17.45 5.49
C GLN A 146 13.15 -16.19 6.05
N THR A 147 14.06 -15.60 5.27
CA THR A 147 14.85 -14.44 5.69
C THR A 147 14.84 -13.38 4.60
N LEU A 148 14.26 -12.23 4.91
CA LEU A 148 14.25 -11.06 4.03
C LEU A 148 15.31 -10.05 4.46
N SER A 149 15.84 -9.35 3.48
CA SER A 149 16.52 -8.07 3.68
C SER A 149 15.58 -6.94 3.25
N LEU A 150 15.46 -5.92 4.09
CA LEU A 150 14.85 -4.65 3.75
C LEU A 150 15.94 -3.58 3.75
N ASP A 151 16.29 -3.09 2.57
CA ASP A 151 17.16 -1.93 2.42
C ASP A 151 16.32 -0.66 2.42
N ILE A 152 16.64 0.31 3.26
CA ILE A 152 16.01 1.63 3.33
C ILE A 152 17.07 2.67 2.99
N GLU A 153 16.94 3.29 1.83
CA GLU A 153 17.91 4.22 1.28
C GLU A 153 17.39 5.65 1.29
N PHE A 154 18.11 6.55 1.97
CA PHE A 154 17.77 7.97 2.04
C PHE A 154 18.36 8.70 0.83
N GLN A 155 17.77 8.51 -0.36
CA GLN A 155 18.38 8.97 -1.61
C GLN A 155 18.42 10.50 -1.75
N SER A 156 17.41 11.22 -1.27
CA SER A 156 17.44 12.68 -1.27
C SER A 156 16.57 13.24 -0.16
N GLN A 157 16.45 14.56 -0.09
CA GLN A 157 15.54 15.19 0.87
C GLN A 157 14.08 14.72 0.70
N THR A 158 13.68 14.44 -0.54
CA THR A 158 12.28 14.17 -0.92
C THR A 158 12.07 12.80 -1.56
N ARG A 159 13.14 12.03 -1.80
CA ARG A 159 13.07 10.69 -2.42
C ARG A 159 13.64 9.63 -1.49
N LEU A 160 12.78 8.68 -1.12
CA LEU A 160 13.09 7.47 -0.39
C LEU A 160 13.05 6.28 -1.33
N HIS A 161 13.97 5.35 -1.18
CA HIS A 161 13.88 4.03 -1.80
C HIS A 161 13.90 2.97 -0.71
N PHE A 162 13.03 1.97 -0.80
CA PHE A 162 13.02 0.86 0.14
C PHE A 162 12.66 -0.45 -0.58
N LYS A 163 13.46 -1.49 -0.36
CA LYS A 163 13.35 -2.74 -1.10
C LYS A 163 13.36 -3.94 -0.18
N PHE A 164 12.32 -4.77 -0.25
CA PHE A 164 12.29 -6.10 0.35
C PHE A 164 12.73 -7.15 -0.67
N TYR A 165 13.71 -7.96 -0.30
CA TYR A 165 14.25 -9.02 -1.15
C TYR A 165 14.74 -10.20 -0.31
N ASP A 166 14.93 -11.35 -0.95
CA ASP A 166 15.45 -12.55 -0.31
C ASP A 166 16.92 -12.33 0.09
N ALA A 167 17.24 -12.56 1.38
CA ALA A 167 18.58 -12.37 1.91
C ALA A 167 19.56 -13.47 1.47
N SER A 168 19.06 -14.61 1.00
CA SER A 168 19.83 -15.83 0.71
C SER A 168 20.06 -16.00 -0.78
N GLU A 169 19.07 -15.68 -1.61
CA GLU A 169 19.10 -15.93 -3.05
C GLU A 169 18.72 -14.69 -3.88
N SER A 170 19.38 -14.53 -5.03
CA SER A 170 19.03 -13.47 -5.97
C SER A 170 17.70 -13.78 -6.65
N ARG A 171 16.78 -12.82 -6.64
CA ARG A 171 15.49 -12.90 -7.34
C ARG A 171 15.51 -11.99 -8.58
N PHE A 172 14.51 -12.14 -9.46
CA PHE A 172 14.37 -11.26 -10.60
C PHE A 172 14.16 -9.81 -10.13
N GLU A 173 15.07 -8.92 -10.55
CA GLU A 173 14.94 -7.48 -10.43
C GLU A 173 14.87 -6.87 -11.83
N VAL A 174 14.11 -5.79 -11.97
CA VAL A 174 13.85 -5.17 -13.28
C VAL A 174 15.14 -4.63 -13.89
N PRO A 175 15.57 -5.10 -15.08
CA PRO A 175 16.86 -4.73 -15.67
C PRO A 175 16.80 -3.41 -16.46
N ILE A 176 15.96 -2.47 -16.03
CA ILE A 176 15.83 -1.14 -16.64
C ILE A 176 16.64 -0.16 -15.80
N PRO A 177 17.61 0.57 -16.37
CA PRO A 177 18.42 1.51 -15.61
C PRO A 177 17.58 2.68 -15.10
N LEU A 178 17.58 2.88 -13.79
CA LEU A 178 17.05 4.08 -13.13
C LEU A 178 18.18 5.08 -12.84
N LEU A 179 17.82 6.28 -12.38
CA LEU A 179 18.80 7.23 -11.84
C LEU A 179 19.64 6.52 -10.74
N PRO A 180 20.98 6.61 -10.80
CA PRO A 180 21.83 5.88 -9.87
C PRO A 180 21.59 6.25 -8.40
N ARG A 181 21.69 5.23 -7.54
CA ARG A 181 21.70 5.42 -6.09
C ARG A 181 22.85 6.36 -5.67
N PRO A 182 22.59 7.36 -4.82
CA PRO A 182 23.62 8.19 -4.21
C PRO A 182 24.60 7.37 -3.34
N ALA A 183 25.86 7.82 -3.25
CA ALA A 183 26.87 7.13 -2.45
C ALA A 183 26.66 7.28 -0.93
N GLU A 184 26.07 8.40 -0.52
CA GLU A 184 25.77 8.75 0.87
C GLU A 184 24.29 9.08 1.03
N ALA A 185 23.75 8.76 2.20
CA ALA A 185 22.42 9.13 2.64
C ALA A 185 22.25 10.66 2.67
N ALA A 186 21.05 11.13 2.35
CA ALA A 186 20.66 12.51 2.49
C ALA A 186 20.75 12.95 3.96
N ARG A 187 21.49 14.04 4.22
CA ARG A 187 21.66 14.59 5.58
C ARG A 187 20.38 15.16 6.17
N VAL A 188 19.47 15.60 5.30
CA VAL A 188 18.18 16.18 5.65
C VAL A 188 17.14 15.50 4.76
N THR A 189 16.06 15.03 5.38
CA THR A 189 14.92 14.41 4.71
C THR A 189 13.64 15.06 5.20
N ASP A 190 12.61 15.09 4.35
CA ASP A 190 11.26 15.59 4.67
C ASP A 190 10.36 14.50 5.27
N TYR A 191 10.90 13.30 5.41
CA TYR A 191 10.22 12.10 5.92
C TYR A 191 11.01 11.45 7.05
N THR A 192 10.27 10.78 7.94
CA THR A 192 10.80 9.91 9.00
C THR A 192 10.29 8.49 8.77
N ILE A 193 11.10 7.51 9.15
CA ILE A 193 10.76 6.10 9.08
C ILE A 193 10.72 5.54 10.49
N THR A 194 9.66 4.83 10.81
CA THR A 194 9.47 4.09 12.06
C THR A 194 9.04 2.67 11.71
N TYR A 195 9.37 1.73 12.57
CA TYR A 195 8.98 0.33 12.38
C TYR A 195 8.83 -0.39 13.71
N THR A 196 7.99 -1.42 13.72
CA THR A 196 7.81 -2.31 14.87
C THR A 196 8.60 -3.60 14.70
N THR A 197 8.95 -4.25 15.80
CA THR A 197 9.83 -5.43 15.76
C THR A 197 9.07 -6.74 15.54
N ARG A 198 7.93 -6.93 16.20
CA ARG A 198 7.15 -8.18 16.16
C ARG A 198 5.66 -7.93 16.42
N PRO A 199 4.77 -8.13 15.43
CA PRO A 199 5.11 -8.31 14.01
C PRO A 199 5.90 -7.11 13.46
N PHE A 200 6.61 -7.29 12.36
CA PHE A 200 7.25 -6.19 11.66
C PHE A 200 6.20 -5.36 10.91
N THR A 201 6.23 -4.04 11.11
CA THR A 201 5.46 -3.06 10.33
C THR A 201 6.37 -1.89 10.00
N LEU A 202 6.13 -1.23 8.86
CA LEU A 202 6.85 -0.04 8.42
C LEU A 202 5.87 1.14 8.35
N GLU A 203 6.27 2.27 8.90
CA GLU A 203 5.55 3.53 8.85
C GLU A 203 6.46 4.64 8.30
N ILE A 204 5.91 5.43 7.37
CA ILE A 204 6.60 6.54 6.71
C ILE A 204 5.77 7.80 6.92
N THR A 205 6.38 8.79 7.58
CA THR A 205 5.67 9.98 8.07
C THR A 205 6.29 11.26 7.54
N ARG A 206 5.46 12.17 7.04
CA ARG A 206 5.87 13.51 6.62
C ARG A 206 6.26 14.34 7.84
N LYS A 207 7.51 14.82 7.89
CA LYS A 207 8.03 15.56 9.07
C LYS A 207 7.34 16.89 9.33
N SER A 208 6.97 17.61 8.27
CA SER A 208 6.42 18.97 8.39
C SER A 208 5.02 19.00 9.01
N THR A 209 4.22 17.98 8.76
CA THR A 209 2.81 17.91 9.18
C THR A 209 2.55 16.84 10.23
N GLY A 210 3.40 15.82 10.30
CA GLY A 210 3.16 14.60 11.09
C GLY A 210 2.19 13.62 10.42
N GLU A 211 1.81 13.85 9.16
CA GLU A 211 0.90 12.98 8.41
C GLU A 211 1.58 11.65 8.05
N VAL A 212 0.89 10.55 8.33
CA VAL A 212 1.36 9.19 7.99
C VAL A 212 1.04 8.90 6.53
N LEU A 213 2.08 8.81 5.70
CA LEU A 213 1.95 8.62 4.26
C LEU A 213 1.77 7.16 3.89
N TRP A 214 2.39 6.27 4.67
CA TRP A 214 2.43 4.84 4.43
C TRP A 214 2.52 4.14 5.78
N ASP A 215 1.61 3.20 6.04
CA ASP A 215 1.57 2.42 7.28
C ASP A 215 1.14 0.99 6.95
N THR A 216 2.10 0.08 7.04
CA THR A 216 1.88 -1.32 6.68
C THR A 216 1.20 -2.12 7.79
N SER A 217 0.90 -1.54 8.94
CA SER A 217 0.29 -2.26 10.07
C SER A 217 -1.16 -2.71 9.81
N ILE A 218 -1.80 -2.23 8.75
CA ILE A 218 -3.15 -2.65 8.37
C ILE A 218 -3.20 -4.09 7.85
N GLY A 219 -2.10 -4.62 7.31
CA GLY A 219 -2.03 -5.96 6.74
C GLY A 219 -0.70 -6.66 7.03
N ALA A 220 -0.57 -7.88 6.53
CA ALA A 220 0.68 -8.64 6.66
C ALA A 220 1.55 -8.55 5.40
N LEU A 221 2.86 -8.60 5.61
CA LEU A 221 3.86 -8.74 4.55
C LEU A 221 3.96 -10.22 4.13
N ILE A 222 3.35 -10.62 3.03
CA ILE A 222 3.56 -11.98 2.50
C ILE A 222 4.69 -11.94 1.49
N PHE A 223 5.63 -12.87 1.59
CA PHE A 223 6.75 -12.96 0.67
C PHE A 223 7.09 -14.44 0.44
N GLU A 224 6.48 -14.98 -0.61
CA GLU A 224 6.69 -16.32 -1.14
C GLU A 224 7.33 -16.22 -2.53
N ASP A 225 7.79 -17.35 -3.08
CA ASP A 225 8.44 -17.35 -4.40
C ASP A 225 7.54 -16.78 -5.52
N GLN A 226 6.23 -17.06 -5.48
CA GLN A 226 5.27 -16.61 -6.50
C GLN A 226 4.10 -15.82 -5.93
N PHE A 227 4.23 -15.31 -4.70
CA PHE A 227 3.21 -14.45 -4.11
C PHE A 227 3.84 -13.48 -3.11
N LEU A 228 3.90 -12.21 -3.50
CA LEU A 228 4.37 -11.12 -2.67
C LEU A 228 3.20 -10.17 -2.45
N SER A 229 2.89 -9.85 -1.19
CA SER A 229 1.78 -8.98 -0.83
C SER A 229 2.17 -8.03 0.29
N ILE A 230 1.81 -6.75 0.14
CA ILE A 230 1.98 -5.73 1.18
C ILE A 230 0.84 -4.74 1.10
N SER A 231 0.28 -4.39 2.25
CA SER A 231 -0.81 -3.41 2.37
C SER A 231 -0.30 -2.15 3.05
N THR A 232 -0.96 -1.02 2.80
CA THR A 232 -0.69 0.25 3.47
C THR A 232 -1.96 1.05 3.67
N ARG A 233 -2.07 1.77 4.80
CA ARG A 233 -3.00 2.90 4.91
C ARG A 233 -2.54 4.05 4.02
N LEU A 234 -3.49 4.85 3.57
CA LEU A 234 -3.24 6.10 2.85
C LEU A 234 -3.80 7.28 3.64
N PRO A 235 -3.16 8.45 3.60
CA PRO A 235 -3.62 9.63 4.34
C PRO A 235 -4.90 10.25 3.76
N SER A 236 -5.25 9.92 2.50
CA SER A 236 -6.46 10.41 1.86
C SER A 236 -7.03 9.43 0.84
N SER A 237 -8.29 9.66 0.45
CA SER A 237 -8.94 8.96 -0.68
C SER A 237 -8.62 9.59 -2.05
N ASN A 238 -7.76 10.61 -2.11
CA ASN A 238 -7.38 11.28 -3.34
C ASN A 238 -6.21 10.56 -4.03
N LEU A 239 -6.49 9.35 -4.50
CA LEU A 239 -5.53 8.49 -5.18
C LEU A 239 -5.65 8.62 -6.71
N TYR A 240 -4.52 8.72 -7.39
CA TYR A 240 -4.39 8.88 -8.85
C TYR A 240 -3.24 8.02 -9.39
N GLY A 241 -3.28 7.66 -10.67
CA GLY A 241 -2.24 6.84 -11.31
C GLY A 241 -2.66 5.39 -11.44
N PHE A 242 -1.67 4.49 -11.44
CA PHE A 242 -1.75 3.13 -11.95
C PHE A 242 -2.12 3.05 -13.43
N GLY A 243 -1.81 1.92 -14.06
CA GLY A 243 -2.22 1.65 -15.43
C GLY A 243 -1.41 0.55 -16.08
N GLU A 244 -1.71 0.16 -17.30
CA GLU A 244 -2.80 0.70 -18.11
C GLU A 244 -4.09 -0.06 -17.88
N SER A 245 -5.15 0.67 -17.56
CA SER A 245 -6.50 0.15 -17.35
C SER A 245 -7.50 1.29 -17.59
N GLU A 246 -8.72 0.98 -18.02
CA GLU A 246 -9.77 2.00 -18.09
C GLU A 246 -10.25 2.32 -16.67
N HIS A 247 -9.99 3.55 -16.21
CA HIS A 247 -10.55 4.09 -14.99
C HIS A 247 -11.74 4.98 -15.33
N ARG A 248 -12.93 4.71 -14.76
CA ARG A 248 -14.15 5.52 -15.00
C ARG A 248 -14.03 6.96 -14.51
N SER A 249 -13.07 7.24 -13.63
CA SER A 249 -12.74 8.55 -13.10
C SER A 249 -11.23 8.67 -12.92
N PHE A 250 -10.70 9.89 -12.99
CA PHE A 250 -9.27 10.12 -12.78
C PHE A 250 -8.85 9.88 -11.32
N ARG A 251 -9.67 10.35 -10.37
CA ARG A 251 -9.54 9.95 -8.96
C ARG A 251 -10.11 8.54 -8.80
N HIS A 252 -9.36 7.66 -8.15
CA HIS A 252 -9.79 6.28 -7.90
C HIS A 252 -11.05 6.21 -7.02
N ASP A 253 -11.92 5.25 -7.34
CA ASP A 253 -13.01 4.81 -6.46
C ASP A 253 -12.45 3.84 -5.43
N MET A 254 -12.41 4.25 -4.17
CA MET A 254 -11.83 3.47 -3.07
C MET A 254 -12.73 2.32 -2.60
N ASN A 255 -13.88 2.07 -3.23
CA ASN A 255 -14.83 1.05 -2.80
C ASN A 255 -14.47 -0.35 -3.34
N TRP A 256 -13.50 -1.01 -2.68
CA TRP A 256 -13.16 -2.42 -2.88
C TRP A 256 -12.88 -2.79 -4.34
N ARG A 257 -12.07 -1.98 -5.01
CA ARG A 257 -11.74 -2.16 -6.43
C ARG A 257 -10.37 -2.78 -6.59
N THR A 258 -10.23 -3.66 -7.58
CA THR A 258 -8.98 -4.33 -7.93
C THR A 258 -8.72 -4.17 -9.42
N TRP A 259 -7.49 -3.85 -9.79
CA TRP A 259 -7.05 -3.78 -11.18
C TRP A 259 -5.80 -4.62 -11.37
N GLY A 260 -5.82 -5.48 -12.39
CA GLY A 260 -4.64 -6.23 -12.81
C GLY A 260 -3.72 -5.35 -13.65
N LEU A 261 -2.41 -5.59 -13.53
CA LEU A 261 -1.34 -4.96 -14.29
C LEU A 261 -0.50 -6.06 -14.94
N PHE A 262 -0.75 -6.28 -16.23
CA PHE A 262 0.03 -7.18 -17.08
C PHE A 262 -0.23 -6.81 -18.54
N ALA A 263 0.82 -6.49 -19.29
CA ALA A 263 0.68 -6.01 -20.67
C ALA A 263 -0.11 -7.03 -21.52
N ARG A 264 -1.23 -6.60 -22.10
CA ARG A 264 -2.14 -7.45 -22.87
C ARG A 264 -2.82 -6.65 -23.97
N ASP A 265 -2.76 -7.19 -25.18
CA ASP A 265 -3.58 -6.72 -26.29
C ASP A 265 -5.04 -7.12 -26.09
N GLN A 266 -5.88 -6.13 -25.81
CA GLN A 266 -7.33 -6.25 -25.79
C GLN A 266 -7.99 -4.86 -25.89
N PRO A 267 -9.28 -4.78 -26.28
CA PRO A 267 -10.02 -3.52 -26.22
C PRO A 267 -10.07 -2.96 -24.79
N PRO A 268 -10.09 -1.62 -24.61
CA PRO A 268 -10.31 -1.01 -23.31
C PRO A 268 -11.62 -1.47 -22.67
N GLY A 269 -11.60 -1.66 -21.35
CA GLY A 269 -12.76 -2.04 -20.57
C GLY A 269 -12.55 -1.87 -19.07
N ASP A 270 -13.65 -1.96 -18.33
CA ASP A 270 -13.69 -1.73 -16.88
C ASP A 270 -12.85 -2.75 -16.12
N ALA A 271 -11.85 -2.26 -15.37
CA ALA A 271 -11.00 -3.07 -14.47
C ALA A 271 -10.26 -4.25 -15.12
N ILE A 272 -9.87 -4.11 -16.39
CA ILE A 272 -9.01 -5.08 -17.09
C ILE A 272 -7.64 -4.48 -17.41
N ASN A 273 -6.59 -5.30 -17.36
CA ASN A 273 -5.21 -4.94 -17.70
C ASN A 273 -5.05 -4.67 -19.20
N LEU A 274 -4.43 -3.57 -19.62
CA LEU A 274 -4.30 -3.22 -21.06
C LEU A 274 -2.85 -3.32 -21.53
N TYR A 275 -2.44 -2.49 -22.48
CA TYR A 275 -1.24 -2.67 -23.31
C TYR A 275 0.08 -2.49 -22.55
N SER A 276 0.06 -1.83 -21.40
CA SER A 276 1.27 -1.44 -20.66
C SER A 276 1.11 -1.56 -19.14
N VAL A 277 2.24 -1.44 -18.43
CA VAL A 277 2.32 -1.57 -16.96
C VAL A 277 2.96 -0.30 -16.38
N HIS A 278 2.17 0.41 -15.59
CA HIS A 278 2.48 1.67 -14.92
C HIS A 278 2.19 1.54 -13.42
N PRO A 279 3.10 0.93 -12.64
CA PRO A 279 2.90 0.66 -11.21
C PRO A 279 3.25 1.87 -10.33
N PHE A 280 2.81 3.06 -10.73
CA PHE A 280 3.03 4.33 -10.03
C PHE A 280 1.70 4.96 -9.62
N TYR A 281 1.58 5.39 -8.36
CA TYR A 281 0.45 6.20 -7.91
C TYR A 281 0.91 7.52 -7.27
N MET A 282 -0.05 8.42 -7.15
CA MET A 282 0.06 9.67 -6.39
C MET A 282 -1.14 9.79 -5.44
N ASN A 283 -0.90 10.18 -4.20
CA ASN A 283 -1.94 10.47 -3.20
C ASN A 283 -1.83 11.93 -2.73
N VAL A 284 -2.89 12.69 -2.94
CA VAL A 284 -2.97 14.11 -2.55
C VAL A 284 -3.59 14.22 -1.16
N GLU A 285 -2.75 14.48 -0.16
CA GLU A 285 -3.14 14.66 1.24
C GLU A 285 -4.20 15.77 1.37
N TYR A 286 -4.99 15.75 2.46
CA TYR A 286 -6.10 16.69 2.64
C TYR A 286 -5.67 18.16 2.75
N ASP A 287 -4.40 18.42 3.09
CA ASP A 287 -3.81 19.76 3.14
C ASP A 287 -3.16 20.19 1.81
N GLY A 288 -3.22 19.34 0.78
CA GLY A 288 -2.65 19.57 -0.54
C GLY A 288 -1.21 19.10 -0.72
N ASN A 289 -0.50 18.73 0.37
CA ASN A 289 0.76 18.01 0.24
C ASN A 289 0.54 16.71 -0.54
N THR A 290 1.58 16.20 -1.17
CA THR A 290 1.41 15.06 -2.06
C THR A 290 2.61 14.13 -1.93
N HIS A 291 2.34 12.84 -2.01
CA HIS A 291 3.37 11.85 -2.24
C HIS A 291 3.00 10.95 -3.42
N GLY A 292 4.00 10.34 -4.03
CA GLY A 292 3.82 9.29 -5.01
C GLY A 292 4.69 8.09 -4.70
N VAL A 293 4.27 6.91 -5.13
CA VAL A 293 4.99 5.66 -4.94
C VAL A 293 5.03 4.87 -6.24
N LEU A 294 6.23 4.43 -6.61
CA LEU A 294 6.48 3.48 -7.69
C LEU A 294 6.83 2.12 -7.06
N LEU A 295 6.15 1.05 -7.48
CA LEU A 295 6.61 -0.33 -7.27
C LEU A 295 7.37 -0.79 -8.52
N PHE A 296 8.69 -0.87 -8.45
CA PHE A 296 9.55 -1.24 -9.57
C PHE A 296 9.61 -2.77 -9.75
N ASN A 297 8.49 -3.33 -10.22
CA ASN A 297 8.30 -4.76 -10.47
C ASN A 297 7.58 -4.96 -11.83
N LEU A 298 8.02 -5.96 -12.61
CA LEU A 298 7.47 -6.28 -13.95
C LEU A 298 6.69 -7.60 -14.02
N ASN A 299 6.55 -8.33 -12.92
CA ASN A 299 5.74 -9.54 -12.90
C ASN A 299 4.25 -9.16 -13.00
N ALA A 300 3.41 -10.13 -13.35
CA ALA A 300 1.96 -9.93 -13.28
C ALA A 300 1.59 -9.55 -11.84
N GLN A 301 0.88 -8.44 -11.71
CA GLN A 301 0.54 -7.89 -10.41
C GLN A 301 -0.85 -7.31 -10.44
N ASP A 302 -1.39 -7.03 -9.27
CA ASP A 302 -2.60 -6.23 -9.12
C ASP A 302 -2.44 -5.28 -7.94
N PHE A 303 -3.36 -4.32 -7.88
CA PHE A 303 -3.55 -3.51 -6.70
C PHE A 303 -5.03 -3.48 -6.34
N THR A 304 -5.31 -3.53 -5.04
CA THR A 304 -6.66 -3.38 -4.47
C THR A 304 -6.71 -2.12 -3.63
N VAL A 305 -7.75 -1.32 -3.82
CA VAL A 305 -8.08 -0.17 -2.97
C VAL A 305 -9.31 -0.47 -2.13
N GLN A 306 -9.35 0.06 -0.91
CA GLN A 306 -10.48 -0.10 0.00
C GLN A 306 -10.81 1.20 0.75
N PRO A 307 -11.99 1.32 1.40
CA PRO A 307 -12.50 2.59 1.92
C PRO A 307 -11.73 3.22 3.11
N THR A 308 -10.86 2.49 3.81
CA THR A 308 -10.19 2.96 5.03
C THR A 308 -9.60 4.37 4.99
N PRO A 309 -8.99 4.90 3.90
CA PRO A 309 -8.53 4.31 2.63
C PRO A 309 -7.24 3.49 2.77
N ALA A 310 -7.15 2.38 2.06
CA ALA A 310 -5.95 1.55 2.03
C ALA A 310 -5.66 1.02 0.61
N LEU A 311 -4.43 0.57 0.41
CA LEU A 311 -3.93 0.01 -0.83
C LEU A 311 -3.16 -1.28 -0.53
N THR A 312 -3.48 -2.34 -1.27
CA THR A 312 -2.79 -3.63 -1.21
C THR A 312 -2.17 -3.92 -2.56
N TYR A 313 -0.86 -4.16 -2.56
CA TYR A 313 -0.13 -4.67 -3.71
C TYR A 313 -0.08 -6.20 -3.65
N ARG A 314 -0.28 -6.87 -4.78
CA ARG A 314 0.02 -8.29 -4.94
C ARG A 314 0.78 -8.51 -6.24
N THR A 315 1.89 -9.23 -6.20
CA THR A 315 2.66 -9.59 -7.39
C THR A 315 3.09 -11.04 -7.35
N VAL A 316 3.18 -11.69 -8.52
CA VAL A 316 3.47 -13.12 -8.64
C VAL A 316 4.96 -13.45 -8.72
N GLY A 317 5.84 -12.50 -8.39
CA GLY A 317 7.28 -12.76 -8.39
C GLY A 317 8.15 -11.52 -8.21
N GLY A 318 9.45 -11.72 -8.37
CA GLY A 318 10.47 -10.68 -8.24
C GLY A 318 10.69 -10.23 -6.79
N VAL A 319 10.80 -8.93 -6.58
CA VAL A 319 11.03 -8.26 -5.30
C VAL A 319 10.02 -7.14 -5.08
N LEU A 320 9.89 -6.65 -3.84
CA LEU A 320 9.12 -5.44 -3.55
C LEU A 320 10.09 -4.26 -3.46
N ASP A 321 10.36 -3.63 -4.62
CA ASP A 321 11.26 -2.48 -4.77
C ASP A 321 10.44 -1.20 -4.91
N PHE A 322 10.43 -0.35 -3.88
CA PHE A 322 9.61 0.85 -3.82
C PHE A 322 10.43 2.12 -3.86
N TYR A 323 9.96 3.10 -4.63
CA TYR A 323 10.42 4.48 -4.57
C TYR A 323 9.27 5.38 -4.14
N MET A 324 9.49 6.19 -3.10
CA MET A 324 8.55 7.20 -2.65
C MET A 324 9.09 8.60 -2.90
N PHE A 325 8.24 9.47 -3.42
CA PHE A 325 8.55 10.86 -3.74
C PHE A 325 7.61 11.78 -2.96
N LEU A 326 8.17 12.70 -2.20
CA LEU A 326 7.41 13.70 -1.44
C LEU A 326 7.47 15.04 -2.15
N GLY A 327 6.34 15.71 -2.30
CA GLY A 327 6.27 17.11 -2.69
C GLY A 327 5.33 17.86 -1.76
N PRO A 328 5.38 19.19 -1.73
CA PRO A 328 4.19 19.93 -1.34
C PRO A 328 3.15 19.99 -2.46
N THR A 329 3.49 19.67 -3.73
CA THR A 329 2.51 19.65 -4.83
C THR A 329 2.56 18.39 -5.71
N PRO A 330 1.45 18.04 -6.40
CA PRO A 330 1.42 16.98 -7.40
C PRO A 330 2.50 17.11 -8.49
N ASP A 331 2.71 18.33 -8.99
CA ASP A 331 3.69 18.58 -10.06
C ASP A 331 5.11 18.23 -9.63
N GLN A 332 5.47 18.50 -8.38
CA GLN A 332 6.80 18.19 -7.85
C GLN A 332 7.00 16.68 -7.65
N VAL A 333 5.95 15.95 -7.31
CA VAL A 333 5.98 14.48 -7.25
C VAL A 333 6.24 13.90 -8.64
N ILE A 334 5.54 14.39 -9.68
CA ILE A 334 5.76 13.96 -11.06
C ILE A 334 7.15 14.36 -11.59
N GLN A 335 7.65 15.55 -11.23
CA GLN A 335 9.01 15.98 -11.60
C GLN A 335 10.10 15.05 -11.06
N GLN A 336 9.92 14.55 -9.83
CA GLN A 336 10.84 13.61 -9.19
C GLN A 336 10.71 12.19 -9.77
N TYR A 337 9.48 11.73 -9.98
CA TYR A 337 9.22 10.44 -10.63
C TYR A 337 9.88 10.37 -12.01
N THR A 338 9.64 11.37 -12.86
CA THR A 338 10.25 11.44 -14.21
C THR A 338 11.75 11.76 -14.17
N GLU A 339 12.29 12.33 -13.09
CA GLU A 339 13.73 12.40 -12.90
C GLU A 339 14.34 11.01 -12.66
N LEU A 340 13.67 10.16 -11.88
CA LEU A 340 14.12 8.80 -11.58
C LEU A 340 14.05 7.88 -12.82
N ILE A 341 12.89 7.82 -13.48
CA ILE A 341 12.62 6.85 -14.54
C ILE A 341 13.03 7.33 -15.94
N GLY A 342 13.43 8.60 -16.06
CA GLY A 342 13.74 9.25 -17.33
C GLY A 342 12.67 10.27 -17.73
N ARG A 343 13.12 11.47 -18.09
CA ARG A 343 12.22 12.55 -18.52
C ARG A 343 11.64 12.21 -19.90
N PRO A 344 10.39 12.61 -20.18
CA PRO A 344 9.82 12.43 -21.52
C PRO A 344 10.70 13.13 -22.55
N MET A 345 10.87 12.50 -23.72
CA MET A 345 11.57 13.13 -24.83
C MET A 345 10.82 14.37 -25.32
N LEU A 346 11.55 15.39 -25.77
CA LEU A 346 10.95 16.52 -26.47
C LEU A 346 10.49 16.04 -27.86
N PRO A 347 9.17 16.02 -28.16
CA PRO A 347 8.72 15.61 -29.47
C PRO A 347 9.20 16.59 -30.55
N ALA A 348 9.38 16.10 -31.78
CA ALA A 348 9.57 16.97 -32.92
C ALA A 348 8.33 17.87 -33.09
N TYR A 349 8.53 19.15 -33.45
CA TYR A 349 7.44 20.13 -33.44
C TYR A 349 6.21 19.72 -34.28
N TRP A 350 6.43 19.07 -35.43
CA TRP A 350 5.36 18.59 -36.31
C TRP A 350 4.48 17.52 -35.64
N ALA A 351 4.98 16.78 -34.65
CA ALA A 351 4.22 15.75 -33.94
C ALA A 351 3.16 16.33 -32.99
N LEU A 352 3.14 17.64 -32.81
CA LEU A 352 2.08 18.37 -32.09
C LEU A 352 0.93 18.80 -33.01
N GLY A 353 1.09 18.61 -34.33
CA GLY A 353 0.06 18.90 -35.32
C GLY A 353 -1.01 17.82 -35.39
N TYR A 354 -1.92 17.95 -36.36
CA TYR A 354 -2.99 16.96 -36.53
C TYR A 354 -2.50 15.75 -37.33
N HIS A 355 -2.80 14.55 -36.82
CA HIS A 355 -2.39 13.27 -37.38
C HIS A 355 -3.63 12.54 -37.90
N LEU A 356 -3.60 12.06 -39.16
CA LEU A 356 -4.69 11.29 -39.74
C LEU A 356 -4.26 9.85 -39.97
N SER A 357 -5.10 8.90 -39.54
CA SER A 357 -4.86 7.46 -39.67
C SER A 357 -6.18 6.71 -39.78
N ARG A 358 -6.11 5.50 -40.33
CA ARG A 358 -7.13 4.45 -40.19
C ARG A 358 -6.49 3.10 -40.51
N TYR A 359 -7.06 2.06 -39.94
CA TYR A 359 -6.90 0.71 -40.46
C TYR A 359 -7.77 0.54 -41.71
N GLY A 360 -7.15 0.11 -42.82
CA GLY A 360 -7.85 -0.22 -44.06
C GLY A 360 -8.24 1.00 -44.88
N TYR A 361 -7.24 1.67 -45.46
CA TYR A 361 -7.42 2.46 -46.68
C TYR A 361 -7.62 1.56 -47.91
N ASP A 362 -7.13 0.32 -47.85
CA ASP A 362 -7.21 -0.75 -48.86
C ASP A 362 -6.33 -0.57 -50.10
N ASN A 363 -6.08 0.66 -50.55
CA ASN A 363 -5.15 0.97 -51.65
C ASN A 363 -4.69 2.45 -51.62
N LEU A 364 -3.67 2.76 -52.43
CA LEU A 364 -3.06 4.09 -52.49
C LEU A 364 -4.03 5.17 -53.00
N THR A 365 -4.96 4.84 -53.90
CA THR A 365 -5.92 5.83 -54.43
C THR A 365 -6.83 6.34 -53.33
N ASN A 366 -7.40 5.43 -52.53
CA ASN A 366 -8.24 5.78 -51.38
C ASN A 366 -7.49 6.65 -50.37
N LEU A 367 -6.22 6.35 -50.12
CA LEU A 367 -5.38 7.15 -49.23
C LEU A 367 -5.14 8.56 -49.80
N GLN A 368 -4.79 8.65 -51.09
CA GLN A 368 -4.59 9.92 -51.80
C GLN A 368 -5.85 10.80 -51.78
N ASP A 369 -7.01 10.21 -52.03
CA ASP A 369 -8.30 10.92 -52.03
C ASP A 369 -8.61 11.52 -50.65
N VAL A 370 -8.34 10.80 -49.57
CA VAL A 370 -8.51 11.31 -48.20
C VAL A 370 -7.56 12.47 -47.92
N VAL A 371 -6.29 12.37 -48.31
CA VAL A 371 -5.32 13.46 -48.13
C VAL A 371 -5.68 14.68 -48.99
N ALA A 372 -6.14 14.46 -50.22
CA ALA A 372 -6.62 15.53 -51.09
C ALA A 372 -7.85 16.24 -50.49
N GLY A 373 -8.78 15.49 -49.88
CA GLY A 373 -9.94 16.04 -49.19
C GLY A 373 -9.55 16.91 -47.99
N MET A 374 -8.59 16.48 -47.17
CA MET A 374 -8.07 17.31 -46.06
C MET A 374 -7.56 18.68 -46.56
N ARG A 375 -6.90 18.69 -47.72
CA ARG A 375 -6.39 19.91 -48.36
C ARG A 375 -7.51 20.76 -48.97
N GLU A 376 -8.46 20.14 -49.66
CA GLU A 376 -9.61 20.82 -50.26
C GLU A 376 -10.43 21.59 -49.22
N TYR A 377 -10.60 21.00 -48.04
CA TYR A 377 -11.36 21.60 -46.93
C TYR A 377 -10.51 22.45 -45.97
N ASP A 378 -9.25 22.72 -46.29
CA ASP A 378 -8.32 23.54 -45.48
C ASP A 378 -8.20 23.04 -44.02
N ILE A 379 -8.18 21.72 -43.83
CA ILE A 379 -8.03 21.09 -42.52
C ILE A 379 -6.52 20.95 -42.22
N PRO A 380 -6.01 21.50 -41.10
CA PRO A 380 -4.62 21.31 -40.69
C PRO A 380 -4.26 19.82 -40.63
N HIS A 381 -3.18 19.41 -41.28
CA HIS A 381 -2.77 18.01 -41.41
C HIS A 381 -1.24 17.89 -41.52
N ASP A 382 -0.60 17.57 -40.41
CA ASP A 382 0.86 17.53 -40.28
C ASP A 382 1.44 16.12 -40.48
N ALA A 383 0.67 15.06 -40.23
CA ALA A 383 1.15 13.69 -40.40
C ALA A 383 0.07 12.72 -40.91
N GLN A 384 0.36 12.06 -42.02
CA GLN A 384 -0.42 10.96 -42.57
C GLN A 384 0.18 9.62 -42.14
N TYR A 385 -0.66 8.71 -41.66
CA TYR A 385 -0.25 7.35 -41.28
C TYR A 385 -0.70 6.33 -42.32
N SER A 386 0.06 5.25 -42.47
CA SER A 386 -0.45 4.02 -43.04
C SER A 386 -0.33 2.88 -42.04
N ASP A 387 -1.46 2.19 -41.87
CA ASP A 387 -1.59 0.96 -41.10
C ASP A 387 -1.07 -0.22 -41.93
N ILE A 388 -1.23 -1.45 -41.46
CA ILE A 388 -0.63 -2.66 -42.06
C ILE A 388 -1.02 -2.93 -43.52
N ASP A 389 -2.06 -2.28 -44.05
CA ASP A 389 -2.56 -2.50 -45.40
C ASP A 389 -1.60 -2.05 -46.50
N TYR A 390 -0.61 -1.18 -46.21
CA TYR A 390 0.43 -0.86 -47.20
C TYR A 390 1.41 -2.01 -47.46
N MET A 391 1.51 -2.98 -46.53
CA MET A 391 2.51 -4.04 -46.55
C MET A 391 2.07 -5.22 -47.43
N ASP A 392 3.03 -5.89 -48.07
CA ASP A 392 2.78 -7.16 -48.75
C ASP A 392 2.46 -8.24 -47.71
N HIS A 393 1.21 -8.74 -47.72
CA HIS A 393 0.68 -9.72 -46.76
C HIS A 393 0.90 -9.35 -45.28
N ASN A 394 0.81 -8.06 -44.92
CA ASN A 394 1.03 -7.54 -43.57
C ASN A 394 2.43 -7.86 -43.00
N LEU A 395 3.44 -7.99 -43.87
CA LEU A 395 4.82 -8.26 -43.47
C LEU A 395 5.59 -6.95 -43.29
N ASP A 396 6.29 -6.82 -42.17
CA ASP A 396 7.16 -5.68 -41.92
C ASP A 396 8.22 -5.51 -43.04
N PHE A 397 8.51 -4.25 -43.37
CA PHE A 397 9.49 -3.85 -44.38
C PHE A 397 9.21 -4.32 -45.81
N THR A 398 7.94 -4.61 -46.13
CA THR A 398 7.48 -4.88 -47.51
C THR A 398 6.47 -3.82 -47.97
N LEU A 399 6.16 -3.83 -49.27
CA LEU A 399 5.16 -2.98 -49.90
C LEU A 399 4.27 -3.86 -50.79
N ASP A 400 2.96 -3.74 -50.65
CA ASP A 400 2.02 -4.34 -51.60
C ASP A 400 2.09 -3.55 -52.91
N GLU A 401 2.85 -4.07 -53.87
CA GLU A 401 3.06 -3.43 -55.18
C GLU A 401 1.78 -3.38 -56.04
N GLU A 402 0.76 -4.19 -55.74
CA GLU A 402 -0.52 -4.19 -56.47
C GLU A 402 -1.41 -3.05 -55.99
N ASN A 403 -1.62 -2.92 -54.68
CA ASN A 403 -2.54 -1.94 -54.10
C ASN A 403 -1.86 -0.60 -53.73
N PHE A 404 -0.56 -0.64 -53.42
CA PHE A 404 0.22 0.51 -52.96
C PHE A 404 1.44 0.80 -53.83
N GLY A 405 1.50 0.24 -55.05
CA GLY A 405 2.46 0.66 -56.06
C GLY A 405 2.42 2.18 -56.29
N GLY A 406 3.57 2.83 -56.20
CA GLY A 406 3.69 4.30 -56.29
C GLY A 406 3.64 5.04 -54.94
N LEU A 407 3.63 4.33 -53.81
CA LEU A 407 3.58 4.94 -52.50
C LEU A 407 4.78 5.87 -52.25
N GLY A 408 5.97 5.51 -52.72
CA GLY A 408 7.17 6.34 -52.59
C GLY A 408 7.01 7.72 -53.23
N GLU A 409 6.48 7.76 -54.46
CA GLU A 409 6.18 9.00 -55.19
C GLU A 409 5.13 9.83 -54.46
N PHE A 410 4.11 9.19 -53.91
CA PHE A 410 3.12 9.87 -53.09
C PHE A 410 3.74 10.50 -51.85
N VAL A 411 4.59 9.78 -51.12
CA VAL A 411 5.32 10.33 -49.95
C VAL A 411 6.19 11.52 -50.35
N GLU A 412 6.91 11.45 -51.48
CA GLU A 412 7.67 12.59 -52.00
C GLU A 412 6.77 13.79 -52.31
N SER A 413 5.55 13.57 -52.80
CA SER A 413 4.59 14.64 -53.10
C SER A 413 4.07 15.38 -51.86
N LEU A 414 4.15 14.76 -50.67
CA LEU A 414 3.71 15.38 -49.41
C LEU A 414 4.75 16.35 -48.83
N LYS A 415 6.04 16.14 -49.12
CA LYS A 415 7.13 16.91 -48.50
C LYS A 415 7.09 18.42 -48.74
N PRO A 416 6.76 18.93 -49.95
CA PRO A 416 6.70 20.37 -50.21
C PRO A 416 5.67 21.09 -49.32
N ASP A 417 4.61 20.40 -48.94
CA ASP A 417 3.53 20.94 -48.09
C ASP A 417 3.86 20.83 -46.59
N GLY A 418 5.00 20.21 -46.24
CA GLY A 418 5.45 20.03 -44.87
C GLY A 418 4.85 18.82 -44.14
N THR A 419 3.89 18.12 -44.76
CA THR A 419 3.27 16.91 -44.20
C THR A 419 4.27 15.77 -44.07
N ARG A 420 4.26 15.11 -42.92
CA ARG A 420 5.04 13.91 -42.62
C ARG A 420 4.26 12.65 -42.94
N TYR A 421 4.98 11.58 -43.21
CA TYR A 421 4.41 10.28 -43.48
C TYR A 421 4.98 9.27 -42.49
N ILE A 422 4.10 8.57 -41.78
CA ILE A 422 4.43 7.65 -40.70
C ILE A 422 3.90 6.27 -41.06
N ILE A 423 4.73 5.25 -40.92
CA ILE A 423 4.35 3.86 -41.18
C ILE A 423 4.22 3.10 -39.87
N MET A 424 3.23 2.22 -39.80
CA MET A 424 3.15 1.20 -38.77
C MET A 424 4.25 0.14 -38.99
N LEU A 425 4.76 -0.43 -37.89
CA LEU A 425 5.57 -1.64 -37.86
C LEU A 425 5.06 -2.52 -36.71
N ALA A 426 5.06 -3.83 -36.89
CA ALA A 426 4.61 -4.78 -35.86
C ALA A 426 5.82 -5.46 -35.19
N SER A 427 5.92 -5.36 -33.86
CA SER A 427 7.00 -5.98 -33.06
C SER A 427 6.61 -7.29 -32.39
#